data_AF-A0A5C6D5C6-F1
#
_entry.id   AF-A0A5C6D5C6-F1
#
_cell.length_a   1.000
_cell.length_b   1.000
_cell.length_c   1.000
_cell.angle_alpha   90.00
_cell.angle_beta   90.00
_cell.angle_gamma   90.00
#
_symmetry.space_group_name_H-M   'P 1'
#
loop_
_entity.id
_entity.type
_entity.pdbx_description
1 polymer ?
#
loop_
_entity_poly.entity_id
_entity_poly.type
_entity_poly.pdbx_seq_one_letter_code
_entity_poly.pdbx_strand_id
1 'polypeptide(L)'
;MNKKSSKYLFIFTTLIISVGLLNSGCFKVSKGFLRKDKSESRGSKEDRMNTLEEKVEILSYSLGSLTTENYELRKNFSELEAVKSQLNKEYTQIKDTQAALEKTQASNKTARNRLKGELAKTKVSLEKIKQQLAEMELEKNSLKAKLEMLEATNEKTTKTEEVVDEAANIETEKNDFEQNRKNLIKETQENRKNTLVQELLNKAIGLYREESFEDAIAKWEEVLVLDPSKLEAKFNIEIAQDRIKEKQIQKDLEKTHIQKNR
;
A
#
# COMPACT_ATOMS: atom_id res chain seq x y z
N MET A 1 -38.13 -8.65 -0.48
CA MET A 1 -39.50 -9.08 -0.10
C MET A 1 -39.66 -8.93 1.40
N ASN A 2 -40.31 -7.87 1.88
CA ASN A 2 -40.65 -7.73 3.29
C ASN A 2 -41.99 -7.00 3.40
N LYS A 3 -43.03 -7.72 3.83
CA LYS A 3 -44.37 -7.16 4.01
C LYS A 3 -45.03 -7.81 5.23
N LYS A 4 -44.75 -7.28 6.42
CA LYS A 4 -45.57 -7.50 7.62
C LYS A 4 -45.58 -6.24 8.48
N SER A 5 -46.27 -5.22 7.99
CA SER A 5 -46.76 -4.10 8.80
C SER A 5 -48.28 -4.25 8.98
N SER A 6 -48.76 -3.83 10.15
CA SER A 6 -50.17 -3.46 10.42
C SER A 6 -51.17 -4.60 10.63
N LYS A 7 -51.26 -5.10 11.88
CA LYS A 7 -52.48 -5.76 12.41
C LYS A 7 -52.92 -5.24 13.78
N TYR A 8 -52.17 -4.33 14.40
CA TYR A 8 -52.46 -3.82 15.75
C TYR A 8 -52.88 -2.34 15.79
N LEU A 9 -53.04 -1.69 14.64
CA LEU A 9 -53.40 -0.27 14.55
C LEU A 9 -54.92 0.00 14.48
N PHE A 10 -55.75 -1.04 14.43
CA PHE A 10 -57.21 -0.90 14.25
C PHE A 10 -58.07 -1.38 15.43
N ILE A 11 -57.47 -1.85 16.52
CA ILE A 11 -58.21 -2.41 17.67
C ILE A 11 -58.35 -1.39 18.83
N PHE A 12 -57.57 -0.30 18.82
CA PHE A 12 -57.59 0.69 19.91
C PHE A 12 -58.39 1.97 19.62
N THR A 13 -58.98 2.14 18.43
CA THR A 13 -59.78 3.33 18.09
C THR A 13 -61.30 3.13 18.21
N THR A 14 -61.78 1.94 18.58
CA THR A 14 -63.23 1.65 18.67
C THR A 14 -63.76 1.46 20.10
N LEU A 15 -62.97 1.74 21.14
CA LEU A 15 -63.42 1.60 22.54
C LEU A 15 -63.61 2.93 23.30
N ILE A 16 -63.51 4.08 22.62
CA ILE A 16 -63.70 5.41 23.21
C ILE A 16 -64.75 6.21 22.41
N ILE A 17 -65.97 5.66 22.24
CA ILE A 17 -67.14 6.44 21.78
C ILE A 17 -68.42 6.15 22.59
N SER A 18 -68.41 5.24 23.57
CA SER A 18 -69.64 4.80 24.27
C SER A 18 -69.81 5.29 25.73
N VAL A 19 -69.24 6.44 26.10
CA VAL A 19 -69.48 7.07 27.42
C VAL A 19 -70.17 8.46 27.32
N GLY A 20 -70.58 8.87 26.12
CA GLY A 20 -71.09 10.23 25.86
C GLY A 20 -72.61 10.42 25.75
N LEU A 21 -73.46 9.45 26.09
CA LEU A 21 -74.92 9.61 25.97
C LEU A 21 -75.63 8.81 27.06
N LEU A 22 -75.94 9.46 28.18
CA LEU A 22 -77.08 9.19 29.09
C LEU A 22 -77.02 10.18 30.26
N ASN A 23 -77.25 11.47 29.99
CA ASN A 23 -77.51 12.42 31.07
C ASN A 23 -78.47 13.52 30.63
N SER A 24 -79.73 13.18 30.37
CA SER A 24 -80.88 14.10 30.47
C SER A 24 -82.19 13.31 30.38
N GLY A 25 -82.83 13.05 31.52
CA GLY A 25 -84.12 12.37 31.55
C GLY A 25 -84.72 12.39 32.94
N CYS A 26 -85.56 13.39 33.22
CA CYS A 26 -86.38 13.52 34.41
C CYS A 26 -87.13 12.21 34.74
N PHE A 27 -86.91 11.66 35.93
CA PHE A 27 -87.86 10.74 36.56
C PHE A 27 -88.26 11.31 37.92
N LYS A 28 -89.45 11.92 37.98
CA LYS A 28 -90.13 12.26 39.23
C LYS A 28 -90.57 10.95 39.88
N VAL A 29 -89.91 10.55 40.98
CA VAL A 29 -90.41 9.51 41.88
C VAL A 29 -91.05 10.17 43.09
N SER A 30 -92.28 9.75 43.36
CA SER A 30 -93.19 10.22 44.41
C SER A 30 -92.58 10.21 45.81
N LYS A 31 -92.84 11.29 46.56
CA LYS A 31 -92.69 11.34 48.01
C LYS A 31 -93.67 10.38 48.68
N GLY A 32 -93.16 9.50 49.54
CA GLY A 32 -93.96 8.86 50.57
C GLY A 32 -93.52 7.45 50.93
N PHE A 33 -92.44 7.31 51.73
CA PHE A 33 -92.41 6.37 52.87
C PHE A 33 -91.16 6.56 53.73
N LEU A 34 -91.42 6.90 54.99
CA LEU A 34 -90.73 6.58 56.25
C LEU A 34 -89.22 6.23 56.30
N ARG A 35 -88.55 7.07 57.11
CA ARG A 35 -87.57 6.78 58.19
C ARG A 35 -86.28 6.01 57.88
N LYS A 36 -85.19 6.77 58.03
CA LYS A 36 -84.10 6.57 59.02
C LYS A 36 -83.46 5.18 59.02
N ASP A 37 -82.36 5.07 58.27
CA ASP A 37 -81.09 4.43 58.64
C ASP A 37 -80.17 4.42 57.41
N LYS A 38 -79.40 5.51 57.19
CA LYS A 38 -78.53 5.66 56.01
C LYS A 38 -77.21 6.39 56.27
N SER A 39 -76.73 6.39 57.52
CA SER A 39 -75.43 7.01 57.87
C SER A 39 -74.27 6.00 57.86
N GLU A 40 -74.43 4.77 58.35
CA GLU A 40 -73.31 3.81 58.45
C GLU A 40 -72.87 3.20 57.11
N SER A 41 -73.80 2.91 56.18
CA SER A 41 -73.45 2.34 54.87
C SER A 41 -72.75 3.35 53.94
N ARG A 42 -72.86 4.66 54.19
CA ARG A 42 -72.27 5.70 53.35
C ARG A 42 -70.78 5.88 53.64
N GLY A 43 -70.38 5.90 54.92
CA GLY A 43 -68.97 5.98 55.35
C GLY A 43 -68.12 4.84 54.80
N SER A 44 -68.57 3.58 54.94
CA SER A 44 -67.84 2.41 54.41
C SER A 44 -67.66 2.41 52.88
N LYS A 45 -68.58 3.02 52.14
CA LYS A 45 -68.45 3.18 50.68
C LYS A 45 -67.47 4.29 50.32
N GLU A 46 -67.49 5.39 51.07
CA GLU A 46 -66.53 6.50 50.94
C GLU A 46 -65.09 6.02 51.19
N ASP A 47 -64.86 5.28 52.28
CA ASP A 47 -63.53 4.77 52.64
C ASP A 47 -62.97 3.82 51.56
N ARG A 48 -63.83 2.96 51.01
CA ARG A 48 -63.48 2.07 49.90
C ARG A 48 -63.18 2.83 48.62
N MET A 49 -63.87 3.94 48.38
CA MET A 49 -63.65 4.80 47.22
C MET A 49 -62.31 5.54 47.35
N ASN A 50 -62.01 6.10 48.52
CA ASN A 50 -60.73 6.74 48.82
C ASN A 50 -59.56 5.75 48.68
N THR A 51 -59.71 4.52 49.20
CA THR A 51 -58.69 3.46 49.05
C THR A 51 -58.49 3.05 47.60
N LEU A 52 -59.56 3.07 46.79
CA LEU A 52 -59.47 2.74 45.38
C LEU A 52 -58.78 3.85 44.59
N GLU A 53 -59.07 5.10 44.92
CA GLU A 53 -58.44 6.29 44.33
C GLU A 53 -56.93 6.29 44.59
N GLU A 54 -56.50 6.04 45.84
CA GLU A 54 -55.07 5.89 46.19
C GLU A 54 -54.39 4.80 45.37
N LYS A 55 -55.03 3.62 45.21
CA LYS A 55 -54.48 2.54 44.39
C LYS A 55 -54.41 2.91 42.91
N VAL A 56 -55.39 3.65 42.40
CA VAL A 56 -55.39 4.14 41.01
C VAL A 56 -54.27 5.15 40.80
N GLU A 57 -54.02 6.04 41.76
CA GLU A 57 -52.90 6.99 41.70
C GLU A 57 -51.55 6.26 41.70
N ILE A 58 -51.35 5.28 42.60
CA ILE A 58 -50.13 4.47 42.65
C ILE A 58 -49.91 3.74 41.32
N LEU A 59 -50.96 3.10 40.77
CA LEU A 59 -50.88 2.41 39.48
C LEU A 59 -50.57 3.38 38.34
N SER A 60 -51.16 4.57 38.34
CA SER A 60 -50.88 5.62 37.35
C SER A 60 -49.42 6.07 37.40
N TYR A 61 -48.88 6.27 38.61
CA TYR A 61 -47.47 6.61 38.81
C TYR A 61 -46.54 5.48 38.31
N SER A 62 -46.81 4.23 38.70
CA SER A 62 -46.04 3.07 38.24
C SER A 62 -46.09 2.92 36.71
N LEU A 63 -47.25 3.16 36.09
CA LEU A 63 -47.40 3.12 34.64
C LEU A 63 -46.57 4.21 33.94
N GLY A 64 -46.54 5.42 34.49
CA GLY A 64 -45.70 6.51 33.99
C GLY A 64 -44.20 6.19 34.09
N SER A 65 -43.77 5.66 35.24
CA SER A 65 -42.40 5.20 35.45
C SER A 65 -42.00 4.11 34.45
N LEU A 66 -42.84 3.08 34.28
CA LEU A 66 -42.59 1.97 33.36
C LEU A 66 -42.61 2.40 31.89
N THR A 67 -43.42 3.40 31.54
CA THR A 67 -43.45 3.98 30.19
C THR A 67 -42.13 4.67 29.87
N THR A 68 -41.60 5.43 30.84
CA THR A 68 -40.31 6.12 30.70
C THR A 68 -39.17 5.13 30.57
N GLU A 69 -39.13 4.11 31.42
CA GLU A 69 -38.11 3.05 31.37
C GLU A 69 -38.14 2.28 30.04
N ASN A 70 -39.33 1.96 29.52
CA ASN A 70 -39.48 1.31 28.22
C ASN A 70 -38.96 2.18 27.06
N TYR A 71 -39.13 3.50 27.14
CA TYR A 71 -38.61 4.42 26.13
C TYR A 71 -37.08 4.41 26.13
N GLU A 72 -36.44 4.53 27.29
CA GLU A 72 -34.97 4.48 27.42
C GLU A 72 -34.40 3.12 26.99
N LEU A 73 -35.05 2.01 27.35
CA LEU A 73 -34.65 0.67 26.90
C LEU A 73 -34.66 0.54 25.38
N ARG A 74 -35.69 1.07 24.71
CA ARG A 74 -35.78 1.06 23.24
C ARG A 74 -34.67 1.88 22.59
N LYS A 75 -34.36 3.05 23.18
CA LYS A 75 -33.27 3.90 22.73
C LYS A 75 -31.93 3.17 22.85
N ASN A 76 -31.62 2.63 24.03
CA ASN A 76 -30.39 1.87 24.29
C ASN A 76 -30.26 0.66 23.37
N PHE A 77 -31.37 -0.04 23.08
CA PHE A 77 -31.37 -1.16 22.14
C PHE A 77 -31.00 -0.72 20.71
N SER A 78 -31.55 0.41 20.26
CA SER A 78 -31.21 0.97 18.95
C SER A 78 -29.73 1.38 18.86
N GLU A 79 -29.18 1.96 19.92
CA GLU A 79 -27.76 2.32 19.99
C GLU A 79 -26.87 1.06 19.96
N LEU A 80 -27.27 0.01 20.68
CA LEU A 80 -26.55 -1.27 20.69
C LEU A 80 -26.55 -1.95 19.32
N GLU A 81 -27.66 -1.92 18.58
CA GLU A 81 -27.70 -2.44 17.20
C GLU A 81 -26.76 -1.67 16.27
N ALA A 82 -26.68 -0.34 16.42
CA ALA A 82 -25.76 0.49 15.64
C ALA A 82 -24.30 0.15 15.95
N VAL A 83 -23.93 0.02 17.23
CA VAL A 83 -22.59 -0.37 17.66
C VAL A 83 -22.23 -1.76 17.13
N LYS A 84 -23.16 -2.73 17.20
CA LYS A 84 -22.94 -4.07 16.65
C LYS A 84 -22.67 -4.05 15.15
N SER A 85 -23.41 -3.24 14.39
CA SER A 85 -23.21 -3.09 12.95
C SER A 85 -21.84 -2.50 12.64
N GLN A 86 -21.42 -1.48 13.38
CA GLN A 86 -20.11 -0.85 13.23
C GLN A 86 -18.98 -1.84 13.55
N LEU A 87 -19.10 -2.58 14.65
CA LEU A 87 -18.11 -3.58 15.05
C LEU A 87 -17.92 -4.67 13.98
N ASN A 88 -19.01 -5.12 13.36
CA ASN A 88 -18.94 -6.13 12.30
C ASN A 88 -18.25 -5.60 11.03
N LYS A 89 -18.44 -4.31 10.71
CA LYS A 89 -17.73 -3.64 9.61
C LYS A 89 -16.24 -3.56 9.89
N GLU A 90 -15.85 -3.12 11.09
CA GLU A 90 -14.45 -3.03 11.52
C GLU A 90 -13.78 -4.41 11.54
N TYR A 91 -14.46 -5.43 12.05
CA TYR A 91 -13.96 -6.81 12.03
C TYR A 91 -13.64 -7.30 10.61
N THR A 92 -14.52 -7.01 9.66
CA THR A 92 -14.32 -7.38 8.24
C THR A 92 -13.11 -6.65 7.65
N GLN A 93 -12.99 -5.34 7.91
CA GLN A 93 -11.84 -4.55 7.48
C GLN A 93 -10.52 -5.09 8.06
N ILE A 94 -10.49 -5.37 9.36
CA ILE A 94 -9.31 -5.94 10.03
C ILE A 94 -8.92 -7.27 9.38
N LYS A 95 -9.89 -8.15 9.12
CA LYS A 95 -9.64 -9.43 8.45
C LYS A 95 -9.04 -9.27 7.06
N ASP A 96 -9.57 -8.34 6.25
CA ASP A 96 -9.05 -8.08 4.90
C ASP A 96 -7.63 -7.50 4.95
N THR A 97 -7.37 -6.57 5.88
CA THR A 97 -6.02 -6.01 6.08
C THR A 97 -5.02 -7.07 6.55
N GLN A 98 -5.43 -8.01 7.39
CA GLN A 98 -4.58 -9.13 7.82
C GLN A 98 -4.19 -10.01 6.63
N ALA A 99 -5.14 -10.36 5.76
CA ALA A 99 -4.85 -11.16 4.57
C ALA A 99 -3.88 -10.45 3.61
N ALA A 100 -4.02 -9.13 3.44
CA ALA A 100 -3.09 -8.33 2.63
C ALA A 100 -1.69 -8.27 3.24
N LEU A 101 -1.59 -8.18 4.57
CA LEU A 101 -0.32 -8.15 5.30
C LEU A 101 0.43 -9.49 5.18
N GLU A 102 -0.28 -10.61 5.32
CA GLU A 102 0.28 -11.95 5.12
C GLU A 102 0.84 -12.15 3.70
N LYS A 103 0.11 -11.69 2.68
CA LYS A 103 0.58 -11.71 1.29
C LYS A 103 1.86 -10.88 1.11
N THR A 104 1.88 -9.68 1.70
CA THR A 104 3.04 -8.78 1.64
C THR A 104 4.25 -9.40 2.33
N GLN A 105 4.05 -10.02 3.50
CA GLN A 105 5.10 -10.70 4.24
C GLN A 105 5.70 -11.88 3.46
N ALA A 106 4.87 -12.66 2.77
CA ALA A 106 5.32 -13.75 1.91
C ALA A 106 6.16 -13.24 0.73
N SER A 107 5.72 -12.15 0.08
CA SER A 107 6.47 -11.49 -1.00
C SER A 107 7.84 -10.99 -0.52
N ASN A 108 7.87 -10.29 0.62
CA ASN A 108 9.09 -9.77 1.22
C ASN A 108 10.08 -10.90 1.60
N LYS A 109 9.58 -12.04 2.09
CA LYS A 109 10.41 -13.21 2.38
C LYS A 109 11.09 -13.74 1.12
N THR A 110 10.35 -13.82 0.00
CA THR A 110 10.89 -14.24 -1.30
C THR A 110 11.94 -13.27 -1.81
N ALA A 111 11.67 -11.96 -1.76
CA ALA A 111 12.62 -10.93 -2.16
C ALA A 111 13.92 -10.99 -1.33
N ARG A 112 13.81 -11.14 0.00
CA ARG A 112 14.98 -11.28 0.89
C ARG A 112 15.82 -12.50 0.55
N ASN A 113 15.20 -13.64 0.25
CA ASN A 113 15.93 -14.85 -0.15
C ASN A 113 16.66 -14.66 -1.48
N ARG A 114 16.03 -14.01 -2.46
CA ARG A 114 16.65 -13.67 -3.74
C ARG A 114 17.87 -12.77 -3.53
N LEU A 115 17.71 -11.68 -2.79
CA LEU A 115 18.80 -10.73 -2.50
C LEU A 115 19.96 -11.41 -1.76
N LYS A 116 19.68 -12.30 -0.81
CA LYS A 116 20.72 -13.10 -0.13
C LYS A 116 21.50 -13.96 -1.13
N GLY A 117 20.83 -14.56 -2.12
CA GLY A 117 21.46 -15.33 -3.18
C GLY A 117 22.32 -14.47 -4.11
N GLU A 118 21.83 -13.31 -4.52
CA GLU A 118 22.59 -12.35 -5.34
C GLU A 118 23.80 -11.79 -4.59
N LEU A 119 23.67 -11.52 -3.29
CA LEU A 119 24.78 -11.09 -2.42
C LEU A 119 25.89 -12.15 -2.33
N ALA A 120 25.52 -13.43 -2.25
CA ALA A 120 26.49 -14.51 -2.24
C ALA A 120 27.26 -14.59 -3.58
N LYS A 121 26.55 -14.46 -4.71
CA LYS A 121 27.17 -14.46 -6.04
C LYS A 121 28.13 -13.29 -6.24
N THR A 122 27.70 -12.08 -5.87
CA THR A 122 28.54 -10.86 -5.98
C THR A 122 29.78 -10.96 -5.11
N LYS A 123 29.69 -11.54 -3.91
CA LYS A 123 30.86 -11.80 -3.06
C LYS A 123 31.86 -12.74 -3.74
N VAL A 124 31.40 -13.81 -4.38
CA VAL A 124 32.27 -14.74 -5.12
C VAL A 124 32.93 -14.04 -6.31
N SER A 125 32.18 -13.27 -7.09
CA SER A 125 32.74 -12.50 -8.22
C SER A 125 33.78 -11.48 -7.76
N LEU A 126 33.55 -10.80 -6.63
CA LEU A 126 34.49 -9.84 -6.07
C LEU A 126 35.81 -10.49 -5.69
N GLU A 127 35.78 -11.66 -5.03
CA GLU A 127 37.01 -12.38 -4.69
C GLU A 127 37.77 -12.84 -5.94
N LYS A 128 37.06 -13.27 -7.00
CA LYS A 128 37.70 -13.61 -8.28
C LYS A 128 38.40 -12.39 -8.90
N ILE A 129 37.75 -11.23 -8.92
CA ILE A 129 38.35 -9.99 -9.46
C ILE A 129 39.59 -9.59 -8.66
N LYS A 130 39.56 -9.71 -7.33
CA LYS A 130 40.73 -9.44 -6.48
C LYS A 130 41.90 -10.36 -6.83
N GLN A 131 41.64 -11.65 -7.06
CA GLN A 131 42.68 -12.60 -7.45
C GLN A 131 43.28 -12.24 -8.81
N GLN A 132 42.44 -11.95 -9.81
CA GLN A 132 42.88 -11.53 -11.14
C GLN A 132 43.71 -10.23 -11.09
N LEU A 133 43.35 -9.30 -10.21
CA LEU A 133 44.11 -8.07 -10.02
C LEU A 133 45.51 -8.34 -9.45
N ALA A 134 45.63 -9.28 -8.51
CA ALA A 134 46.92 -9.68 -7.95
C ALA A 134 47.81 -10.36 -9.02
N GLU A 135 47.23 -11.23 -9.85
CA GLU A 135 47.93 -11.88 -10.97
C GLU A 135 48.43 -10.83 -11.99
N MET A 136 47.60 -9.85 -12.34
CA MET A 136 47.95 -8.76 -13.24
C MET A 136 49.10 -7.88 -12.71
N GLU A 137 49.14 -7.63 -11.39
CA GLU A 137 50.24 -6.88 -10.77
C GLU A 137 51.57 -7.67 -10.84
N LEU A 138 51.52 -8.99 -10.68
CA LEU A 138 52.70 -9.86 -10.86
C LEU A 138 53.19 -9.87 -12.30
N GLU A 139 52.27 -10.00 -13.28
CA GLU A 139 52.59 -9.96 -14.70
C GLU A 139 53.19 -8.62 -15.12
N LYS A 140 52.61 -7.51 -14.65
CA LYS A 140 53.15 -6.15 -14.87
C LYS A 140 54.57 -6.01 -14.35
N ASN A 141 54.86 -6.48 -13.14
CA ASN A 141 56.21 -6.42 -12.57
C ASN A 141 57.20 -7.28 -13.37
N SER A 142 56.78 -8.47 -13.81
CA SER A 142 57.58 -9.34 -14.68
C SER A 142 57.90 -8.69 -16.03
N LEU A 143 56.89 -8.09 -16.68
CA LEU A 143 57.07 -7.36 -17.94
C LEU A 143 57.98 -6.14 -17.77
N LYS A 144 57.84 -5.40 -16.67
CA LYS A 144 58.73 -4.29 -16.35
C LYS A 144 60.20 -4.74 -16.24
N ALA A 145 60.47 -5.82 -15.53
CA ALA A 145 61.81 -6.37 -15.41
C ALA A 145 62.38 -6.83 -16.76
N LYS A 146 61.57 -7.47 -17.61
CA LYS A 146 61.97 -7.85 -18.97
C LYS A 146 62.30 -6.63 -19.84
N LEU A 147 61.54 -5.54 -19.70
CA LEU A 147 61.77 -4.29 -20.42
C LEU A 147 63.10 -3.66 -20.02
N GLU A 148 63.38 -3.56 -18.71
CA GLU A 148 64.65 -3.04 -18.18
C GLU A 148 65.85 -3.86 -18.69
N MET A 149 65.73 -5.19 -18.79
CA MET A 149 66.79 -6.03 -19.37
C MET A 149 66.99 -5.76 -20.86
N LEU A 150 65.91 -5.65 -21.65
CA LEU A 150 65.99 -5.35 -23.08
C LEU A 150 66.64 -3.99 -23.34
N GLU A 151 66.25 -2.96 -22.58
CA GLU A 151 66.85 -1.63 -22.64
C GLU A 151 68.35 -1.68 -22.34
N ALA A 152 68.77 -2.38 -21.28
CA ALA A 152 70.18 -2.57 -20.94
C ALA A 152 70.97 -3.35 -22.02
N THR A 153 70.31 -4.25 -22.75
CA THR A 153 70.93 -5.02 -23.83
C THR A 153 71.08 -4.16 -25.10
N ASN A 154 70.11 -3.29 -25.38
CA ASN A 154 70.14 -2.32 -26.47
C ASN A 154 71.20 -1.20 -26.25
N GLU A 155 71.38 -0.73 -25.01
CA GLU A 155 72.49 0.19 -24.68
C GLU A 155 73.88 -0.46 -24.81
N LYS A 156 73.95 -1.80 -24.73
CA LYS A 156 75.19 -2.56 -24.90
C LYS A 156 75.50 -2.83 -26.38
N THR A 157 74.48 -3.13 -27.18
CA THR A 157 74.62 -3.30 -28.65
C THR A 157 74.91 -1.97 -29.34
N THR A 158 74.32 -0.86 -28.91
CA THR A 158 74.65 0.49 -29.43
C THR A 158 76.08 0.96 -29.10
N LYS A 159 76.78 0.35 -28.14
CA LYS A 159 78.24 0.57 -27.90
C LYS A 159 79.14 -0.42 -28.64
N THR A 160 78.57 -1.42 -29.31
CA THR A 160 79.31 -2.44 -30.08
C THR A 160 79.05 -2.30 -31.59
N GLU A 161 78.27 -1.31 -32.00
CA GLU A 161 77.84 -1.08 -33.38
C GLU A 161 78.17 0.37 -33.81
N GLU A 162 79.38 0.79 -33.50
CA GLU A 162 80.11 1.71 -34.37
C GLU A 162 80.93 0.81 -35.31
N VAL A 163 80.62 0.88 -36.61
CA VAL A 163 81.11 0.02 -37.72
C VAL A 163 80.33 -1.32 -37.76
N VAL A 164 79.24 -1.46 -38.52
CA VAL A 164 79.23 -1.69 -39.98
C VAL A 164 77.88 -1.29 -40.59
N ASP A 165 77.93 -0.63 -41.76
CA ASP A 165 76.80 -0.26 -42.62
C ASP A 165 76.06 -1.48 -43.20
N GLU A 166 74.73 -1.54 -43.06
CA GLU A 166 73.85 -2.15 -44.08
C GLU A 166 72.39 -1.65 -43.91
N ALA A 167 72.10 -0.51 -44.51
CA ALA A 167 70.74 0.02 -44.62
C ALA A 167 70.01 -0.63 -45.81
N ALA A 168 69.23 -1.69 -45.56
CA ALA A 168 68.27 -2.18 -46.56
C ALA A 168 67.03 -2.92 -46.01
N ASN A 169 66.82 -3.05 -44.69
CA ASN A 169 65.67 -3.84 -44.18
C ASN A 169 64.90 -3.25 -42.99
N ILE A 170 65.14 -1.99 -42.62
CA ILE A 170 64.61 -1.36 -41.39
C ILE A 170 63.24 -0.66 -41.62
N GLU A 171 62.85 -0.40 -42.87
CA GLU A 171 61.63 0.36 -43.18
C GLU A 171 60.36 -0.51 -43.17
N THR A 172 60.48 -1.82 -43.39
CA THR A 172 59.36 -2.78 -43.40
C THR A 172 58.93 -3.18 -41.98
N GLU A 173 59.86 -3.39 -41.05
CA GLU A 173 59.54 -3.75 -39.66
C GLU A 173 58.97 -2.57 -38.84
N LYS A 174 59.41 -1.34 -39.10
CA LYS A 174 58.87 -0.14 -38.43
C LYS A 174 57.40 0.10 -38.78
N ASN A 175 56.99 -0.19 -40.02
CA ASN A 175 55.62 0.03 -40.48
C ASN A 175 54.64 -1.00 -39.86
N ASP A 176 55.04 -2.27 -39.78
CA ASP A 176 54.25 -3.32 -39.12
C ASP A 176 54.11 -3.10 -37.61
N PHE A 177 55.16 -2.62 -36.95
CA PHE A 177 55.11 -2.29 -35.51
C PHE A 177 54.18 -1.10 -35.23
N GLU A 178 54.22 -0.06 -36.05
CA GLU A 178 53.36 1.11 -35.90
C GLU A 178 51.88 0.79 -36.17
N GLN A 179 51.62 -0.08 -37.15
CA GLN A 179 50.28 -0.57 -37.48
C GLN A 179 49.72 -1.46 -36.37
N ASN A 180 50.53 -2.38 -35.83
CA ASN A 180 50.15 -3.19 -34.67
C ASN A 180 49.84 -2.33 -33.44
N ARG A 181 50.63 -1.27 -33.20
CA ARG A 181 50.37 -0.32 -32.10
C ARG A 181 49.03 0.41 -32.28
N LYS A 182 48.72 0.89 -33.49
CA LYS A 182 47.45 1.55 -33.81
C LYS A 182 46.26 0.61 -33.64
N ASN A 183 46.40 -0.64 -34.08
CA ASN A 183 45.36 -1.66 -33.94
C ASN A 183 45.09 -1.99 -32.45
N LEU A 184 46.14 -2.16 -31.65
CA LEU A 184 46.01 -2.44 -30.22
C LEU A 184 45.38 -1.27 -29.46
N ILE A 185 45.72 -0.02 -29.81
CA ILE A 185 45.10 1.18 -29.22
C ILE A 185 43.60 1.22 -29.55
N LYS A 186 43.23 0.97 -30.81
CA LYS A 186 41.84 0.96 -31.27
C LYS A 186 41.02 -0.14 -30.58
N GLU A 187 41.58 -1.35 -30.49
CA GLU A 187 40.94 -2.47 -29.79
C GLU A 187 40.77 -2.16 -28.29
N THR A 188 41.78 -1.59 -27.66
CA THR A 188 41.71 -1.19 -26.24
C THR A 188 40.64 -0.11 -26.00
N GLN A 189 40.54 0.87 -26.90
CA GLN A 189 39.52 1.92 -26.82
C GLN A 189 38.11 1.34 -27.00
N GLU A 190 37.93 0.44 -27.96
CA GLU A 190 36.62 -0.16 -28.24
C GLU A 190 36.18 -1.10 -27.11
N ASN A 191 37.12 -1.86 -26.54
CA ASN A 191 36.85 -2.69 -25.36
C ASN A 191 36.42 -1.83 -24.16
N ARG A 192 37.11 -0.71 -23.89
CA ARG A 192 36.73 0.21 -22.80
C ARG A 192 35.35 0.81 -23.03
N LYS A 193 35.05 1.22 -24.26
CA LYS A 193 33.74 1.74 -24.65
C LYS A 193 32.64 0.69 -24.41
N ASN A 194 32.88 -0.55 -24.82
CA ASN A 194 31.93 -1.65 -24.61
C ASN A 194 31.71 -1.96 -23.13
N THR A 195 32.77 -1.96 -22.31
CA THR A 195 32.66 -2.13 -20.86
C THR A 195 31.83 -1.01 -20.23
N LEU A 196 32.08 0.25 -20.60
CA LEU A 196 31.34 1.40 -20.09
C LEU A 196 29.85 1.35 -20.47
N VAL A 197 29.54 0.98 -21.73
CA VAL A 197 28.17 0.77 -22.19
C VAL A 197 27.46 -0.30 -21.35
N GLN A 198 28.12 -1.43 -21.06
CA GLN A 198 27.55 -2.48 -20.22
C GLN A 198 27.31 -2.04 -18.77
N GLU A 199 28.24 -1.29 -18.18
CA GLU A 199 28.08 -0.76 -16.82
C GLU A 199 26.90 0.20 -16.72
N LEU A 200 26.75 1.11 -17.70
CA LEU A 200 25.64 2.04 -17.76
C LEU A 200 24.30 1.33 -17.94
N LEU A 201 24.22 0.30 -18.80
CA LEU A 201 23.03 -0.53 -18.96
C LEU A 201 22.64 -1.22 -17.65
N ASN A 202 23.59 -1.85 -16.96
CA ASN A 202 23.34 -2.52 -15.69
C ASN A 202 22.85 -1.54 -14.62
N LYS A 203 23.43 -0.33 -14.57
CA LYS A 203 23.01 0.72 -13.64
C LYS A 203 21.60 1.23 -13.94
N ALA A 204 21.29 1.47 -15.21
CA ALA A 204 19.95 1.89 -15.64
C ALA A 204 18.89 0.84 -15.31
N ILE A 205 19.19 -0.45 -15.53
CA ILE A 205 18.30 -1.56 -15.14
C ILE A 205 18.09 -1.59 -13.62
N GLY A 206 19.12 -1.31 -12.83
CA GLY A 206 19.02 -1.19 -11.37
C GLY A 206 18.03 -0.08 -10.97
N LEU A 207 18.23 1.13 -11.48
CA LEU A 207 17.38 2.29 -11.21
C LEU A 207 15.92 2.05 -11.63
N TYR A 208 15.70 1.41 -12.78
CA TYR A 208 14.36 1.07 -13.24
C TYR A 208 13.64 0.11 -12.28
N ARG A 209 14.36 -0.87 -11.72
CA ARG A 209 13.80 -1.81 -10.73
C ARG A 209 13.49 -1.15 -9.39
N GLU A 210 14.17 -0.05 -9.08
CA GLU A 210 13.92 0.78 -7.90
C GLU A 210 12.76 1.77 -8.12
N GLU A 211 12.09 1.72 -9.28
CA GLU A 211 11.06 2.67 -9.73
C GLU A 211 11.56 4.12 -9.89
N SER A 212 12.88 4.33 -9.94
CA SER A 212 13.52 5.61 -10.25
C SER A 212 13.59 5.76 -11.78
N PHE A 213 12.43 5.92 -12.42
CA PHE A 213 12.29 5.87 -13.88
C PHE A 213 13.04 6.99 -14.59
N GLU A 214 13.01 8.20 -14.03
CA GLU A 214 13.70 9.37 -14.58
C GLU A 214 15.23 9.17 -14.57
N ASP A 215 15.78 8.65 -13.47
CA ASP A 215 17.22 8.36 -13.36
C ASP A 215 17.64 7.19 -14.28
N ALA A 216 16.77 6.19 -14.44
CA ALA A 216 17.00 5.09 -15.37
C ALA A 216 17.07 5.59 -16.83
N ILE A 217 16.14 6.47 -17.22
CA ILE A 217 16.13 7.10 -18.55
C ILE A 217 17.43 7.86 -18.79
N ALA A 218 17.88 8.70 -17.84
CA ALA A 218 19.13 9.44 -17.99
C ALA A 218 20.33 8.51 -18.22
N LYS A 219 20.38 7.35 -17.56
CA LYS A 219 21.45 6.37 -17.78
C LYS A 219 21.35 5.63 -19.12
N TRP A 220 20.15 5.36 -19.63
CA TRP A 220 20.00 4.85 -20.99
C TRP A 220 20.31 5.90 -22.06
N GLU A 221 20.07 7.18 -21.80
CA GLU A 221 20.50 8.26 -22.69
C GLU A 221 22.03 8.34 -22.76
N GLU A 222 22.74 8.20 -21.64
CA GLU A 222 24.21 8.08 -21.61
C GLU A 222 24.71 6.89 -22.46
N VAL A 223 24.00 5.76 -22.45
CA VAL A 223 24.31 4.62 -23.33
C VAL A 223 24.16 5.01 -24.81
N LEU A 224 23.11 5.75 -25.17
CA LEU A 224 22.86 6.17 -26.55
C LEU A 224 23.84 7.23 -27.05
N VAL A 225 24.43 8.03 -26.15
CA VAL A 225 25.54 8.93 -26.50
C VAL A 225 26.79 8.13 -26.91
N LEU A 226 27.07 7.02 -26.21
CA LEU A 226 28.22 6.17 -26.51
C LEU A 226 27.96 5.27 -27.72
N ASP A 227 26.79 4.63 -27.77
CA ASP A 227 26.36 3.74 -28.85
C ASP A 227 24.92 4.09 -29.30
N PRO A 228 24.78 4.97 -30.30
CA PRO A 228 23.48 5.37 -30.84
C PRO A 228 22.68 4.22 -31.47
N SER A 229 23.33 3.10 -31.78
CA SER A 229 22.72 1.91 -32.38
C SER A 229 22.11 0.98 -31.34
N LYS A 230 22.32 1.24 -30.05
CA LYS A 230 21.86 0.36 -28.96
C LYS A 230 20.33 0.42 -28.78
N LEU A 231 19.62 -0.42 -29.53
CA LEU A 231 18.15 -0.50 -29.52
C LEU A 231 17.56 -0.80 -28.14
N GLU A 232 18.27 -1.60 -27.33
CA GLU A 232 17.86 -1.92 -25.96
C GLU A 232 17.65 -0.67 -25.10
N ALA A 233 18.53 0.33 -25.19
CA ALA A 233 18.39 1.57 -24.44
C ALA A 233 17.19 2.40 -24.94
N LYS A 234 16.96 2.48 -26.26
CA LYS A 234 15.80 3.19 -26.84
C LYS A 234 14.47 2.57 -26.37
N PHE A 235 14.36 1.25 -26.49
CA PHE A 235 13.16 0.51 -26.10
C PHE A 235 12.86 0.66 -24.60
N ASN A 236 13.90 0.57 -23.77
CA ASN A 236 13.73 0.70 -22.33
C ASN A 236 13.34 2.12 -21.89
N ILE A 237 13.86 3.16 -22.56
CA ILE A 237 13.44 4.55 -22.32
C ILE A 237 11.94 4.70 -22.58
N GLU A 238 11.43 4.18 -23.71
CA GLU A 238 10.00 4.24 -24.06
C GLU A 238 9.13 3.58 -22.99
N ILE A 239 9.52 2.38 -22.53
CA ILE A 239 8.81 1.69 -21.44
C ILE A 239 8.80 2.52 -20.15
N ALA A 240 9.94 3.11 -19.77
CA ALA A 240 10.02 3.91 -18.56
C ALA A 240 9.18 5.20 -18.65
N GLN A 241 9.12 5.83 -19.82
CA GLN A 241 8.24 6.98 -20.05
C GLN A 241 6.76 6.61 -19.87
N ASP A 242 6.35 5.43 -20.34
CA ASP A 242 4.98 4.96 -20.15
C ASP A 242 4.66 4.65 -18.67
N ARG A 243 5.62 4.13 -17.91
CA ARG A 243 5.48 3.95 -16.45
C ARG A 243 5.31 5.27 -15.71
N ILE A 244 6.03 6.32 -16.10
CA ILE A 244 5.89 7.66 -15.52
C ILE A 244 4.47 8.18 -15.79
N LYS A 245 3.97 8.08 -17.03
CA LYS A 245 2.60 8.49 -17.38
C LYS A 245 1.55 7.72 -16.59
N GLU A 246 1.70 6.39 -16.47
CA GLU A 246 0.79 5.53 -15.70
C GLU A 246 0.72 5.98 -14.23
N LYS A 247 1.87 6.23 -13.60
CA LYS A 247 1.96 6.68 -12.20
C LYS A 247 1.34 8.06 -11.99
N GLN A 248 1.44 8.94 -12.99
CA GLN A 248 0.80 10.26 -12.94
C GLN A 248 -0.74 10.15 -13.02
N ILE A 249 -1.25 9.33 -13.94
CA ILE A 249 -2.70 9.09 -14.06
C ILE A 249 -3.28 8.51 -12.77
N GLN A 250 -2.61 7.54 -12.14
CA GLN A 250 -3.05 6.96 -10.88
C GLN A 250 -3.14 8.01 -9.76
N LYS A 251 -2.13 8.88 -9.62
CA LYS A 251 -2.15 9.98 -8.64
C LYS A 251 -3.29 10.95 -8.87
N ASP A 252 -3.59 11.28 -10.13
CA ASP A 252 -4.66 12.24 -10.45
C ASP A 252 -6.05 11.64 -10.21
N LEU A 253 -6.23 10.34 -10.48
CA LEU A 253 -7.45 9.60 -10.12
C LEU A 253 -7.67 9.57 -8.60
N GLU A 254 -6.62 9.30 -7.82
CA GLU A 254 -6.68 9.26 -6.36
C GLU A 254 -7.09 10.62 -5.77
N LYS A 255 -6.48 11.72 -6.26
CA LYS A 255 -6.87 13.08 -5.88
C LYS A 255 -8.34 13.38 -6.19
N THR A 256 -8.81 12.96 -7.36
CA THR A 256 -10.20 13.18 -7.79
C THR A 256 -11.18 12.41 -6.90
N HIS A 257 -10.85 11.18 -6.51
CA HIS A 257 -11.66 10.39 -5.58
C HIS A 257 -11.71 11.00 -4.18
N ILE A 258 -10.58 11.53 -3.67
CA ILE A 258 -10.52 12.21 -2.37
C ILE A 258 -11.39 13.48 -2.38
N GLN A 259 -11.40 14.23 -3.47
CA GLN A 259 -12.14 15.49 -3.58
C GLN A 259 -13.66 15.28 -3.71
N LYS A 260 -14.11 14.18 -4.33
CA LYS A 260 -15.53 13.85 -4.46
C LYS A 260 -16.17 13.30 -3.18
N ASN A 261 -15.35 12.81 -2.25
CA ASN A 261 -15.78 12.20 -0.99
C ASN A 261 -15.63 13.15 0.24
N ARG A 262 -15.26 14.41 0.02
CA ARG A 262 -15.32 15.50 1.00
C ARG A 262 -16.51 16.39 0.71
#